data_AF-A0AAE3QP15-F1
#
_entry.id   AF-A0AAE3QP15-F1
#
_cell.length_a   1.000
_cell.length_b   1.000
_cell.length_c   1.000
_cell.angle_alpha   90.00
_cell.angle_beta   90.00
_cell.angle_gamma   90.00
#
_symmetry.space_group_name_H-M   'P 1'
#
loop_
_entity.id
_entity.type
_entity.pdbx_description
1 polymer ?
#
loop_
_entity_poly.entity_id
_entity_poly.type
_entity_poly.pdbx_seq_one_letter_code
_entity_poly.pdbx_strand_id
1 'polypeptide(L)'
;MHKIILSACLVLSALTLAKSQSNSVQTPVIYLIYLKNGGPFDKECGLSMNKPVKQEDADEILRRLNEFQKLWDTEGPVYLKTALNEIRLPFPYKEMQATLTACDFTAMSSPLIIPMKNFLSSAEKPRPLWAFPEILFHEIMHTYTRSVYEVSAMRQKYASEPAVVLNHLHVMALEKMVLLKMNKTEIYSWLDNRYRNGIPEYKRAWEIVNDIEGYEVFIKELKTQQSRK
;
A
#
# COMPACT_ATOMS: atom_id res chain seq x y z
N MET A 1 64.43 -35.66 -39.37
CA MET A 1 64.12 -34.55 -38.45
C MET A 1 62.81 -33.89 -38.92
N HIS A 2 61.68 -34.25 -38.30
CA HIS A 2 60.36 -33.73 -38.67
C HIS A 2 59.93 -32.69 -37.63
N LYS A 3 59.72 -31.44 -38.07
CA LYS A 3 59.21 -30.33 -37.24
C LYS A 3 57.68 -30.39 -37.22
N ILE A 4 57.10 -30.65 -36.04
CA ILE A 4 55.66 -30.57 -35.80
C ILE A 4 55.36 -29.12 -35.39
N ILE A 5 54.53 -28.44 -36.19
CA ILE A 5 54.02 -27.10 -35.92
C ILE A 5 52.71 -27.27 -35.15
N LEU A 6 52.72 -27.00 -33.84
CA LEU A 6 51.52 -26.91 -33.02
C LEU A 6 50.85 -25.55 -33.27
N SER A 7 49.71 -25.57 -33.95
CA SER A 7 48.86 -24.40 -34.18
C SER A 7 47.93 -24.22 -32.97
N ALA A 8 48.13 -23.16 -32.20
CA ALA A 8 47.30 -22.81 -31.05
C ALA A 8 45.99 -22.17 -31.53
N CYS A 9 44.88 -22.90 -31.39
CA CYS A 9 43.53 -22.40 -31.66
C CYS A 9 43.07 -21.52 -30.48
N LEU A 10 43.16 -20.20 -30.64
CA LEU A 10 42.55 -19.23 -29.72
C LEU A 10 41.02 -19.29 -29.89
N VAL A 11 40.33 -19.96 -28.96
CA VAL A 11 38.87 -19.88 -28.85
C VAL A 11 38.51 -18.58 -28.13
N LEU A 12 38.22 -17.51 -28.87
CA LEU A 12 37.54 -16.33 -28.31
C LEU A 12 36.09 -16.70 -28.03
N SER A 13 35.79 -17.11 -26.79
CA SER A 13 34.42 -17.19 -26.30
C SER A 13 33.85 -15.77 -26.19
N ALA A 14 33.09 -15.36 -27.19
CA ALA A 14 32.27 -14.16 -27.15
C ALA A 14 31.19 -14.33 -26.06
N LEU A 15 31.47 -13.82 -24.86
CA LEU A 15 30.48 -13.62 -23.81
C LEU A 15 29.49 -12.56 -24.27
N THR A 16 28.43 -12.99 -24.96
CA THR A 16 27.23 -12.18 -25.15
C THR A 16 26.62 -11.92 -23.77
N LEU A 17 26.90 -10.75 -23.19
CA LEU A 17 26.13 -10.23 -22.07
C LEU A 17 24.68 -10.06 -22.56
N ALA A 18 23.86 -11.07 -22.33
CA ALA A 18 22.42 -10.93 -22.38
C ALA A 18 22.05 -9.85 -21.35
N LYS A 19 21.79 -8.63 -21.83
CA LYS A 19 21.18 -7.58 -21.02
C LYS A 19 19.84 -8.15 -20.57
N SER A 20 19.79 -8.63 -19.32
CA SER A 20 18.54 -8.94 -18.66
C SER A 20 17.71 -7.66 -18.70
N GLN A 21 16.70 -7.63 -19.58
CA GLN A 21 15.68 -6.62 -19.51
C GLN A 21 15.01 -6.81 -18.16
N SER A 22 15.41 -5.97 -17.21
CA SER A 22 14.69 -5.81 -15.96
C SER A 22 13.29 -5.34 -16.33
N ASN A 23 12.36 -6.28 -16.42
CA ASN A 23 10.94 -5.99 -16.53
C ASN A 23 10.55 -5.27 -15.24
N SER A 24 10.64 -3.94 -15.27
CA SER A 24 10.24 -3.09 -14.16
C SER A 24 8.76 -3.34 -13.89
N VAL A 25 8.41 -3.71 -12.66
CA VAL A 25 7.01 -3.95 -12.33
C VAL A 25 6.24 -2.63 -12.48
N GLN A 26 5.18 -2.66 -13.29
CA GLN A 26 4.33 -1.51 -13.52
C GLN A 26 3.53 -1.21 -12.23
N THR A 27 3.62 0.03 -11.74
CA THR A 27 2.78 0.54 -10.65
C THR A 27 1.61 1.34 -11.21
N PRO A 28 0.43 1.32 -10.56
CA PRO A 28 -0.66 2.19 -10.93
C PRO A 28 -0.29 3.66 -10.71
N VAL A 29 -0.76 4.56 -11.58
CA VAL A 29 -0.78 6.00 -11.31
C VAL A 29 -2.00 6.30 -10.44
N ILE A 30 -1.83 7.08 -9.38
CA ILE A 30 -2.94 7.46 -8.50
C ILE A 30 -3.17 8.96 -8.61
N TYR A 31 -4.41 9.34 -8.92
CA TYR A 31 -4.86 10.72 -8.96
C TYR A 31 -5.66 11.03 -7.71
N LEU A 32 -5.20 12.00 -6.92
CA LEU A 32 -5.98 12.52 -5.80
C LEU A 32 -7.03 13.48 -6.36
N ILE A 33 -8.28 13.26 -5.99
CA ILE A 33 -9.40 14.09 -6.42
C ILE A 33 -10.12 14.70 -5.23
N TYR A 34 -10.47 15.98 -5.36
CA TYR A 34 -11.34 16.67 -4.42
C TYR A 34 -12.20 17.68 -5.19
N LEU A 35 -13.49 17.74 -4.88
CA LEU A 35 -14.43 18.63 -5.56
C LEU A 35 -14.55 19.96 -4.81
N LYS A 36 -14.69 21.05 -5.57
CA LYS A 36 -14.96 22.38 -5.02
C LYS A 36 -16.25 22.33 -4.21
N ASN A 37 -16.22 22.82 -2.97
CA ASN A 37 -17.32 22.79 -1.99
C ASN A 37 -17.65 21.40 -1.42
N GLY A 38 -16.71 20.46 -1.44
CA GLY A 38 -16.89 19.11 -0.93
C GLY A 38 -17.58 18.17 -1.92
N GLY A 39 -17.19 16.90 -1.90
CA GLY A 39 -17.78 15.87 -2.76
C GLY A 39 -19.17 15.43 -2.29
N PRO A 40 -19.91 14.63 -3.09
CA PRO A 40 -21.14 13.98 -2.65
C PRO A 40 -20.95 13.24 -1.32
N PHE A 41 -19.81 12.58 -1.13
CA PHE A 41 -19.48 11.88 0.11
C PHE A 41 -19.42 12.81 1.33
N ASP A 42 -18.81 14.00 1.22
CA ASP A 42 -18.73 14.96 2.34
C ASP A 42 -20.12 15.39 2.83
N LYS A 43 -21.05 15.59 1.90
CA LYS A 43 -22.43 15.98 2.19
C LYS A 43 -23.18 14.86 2.92
N GLU A 44 -23.18 13.66 2.34
CA GLU A 44 -23.90 12.52 2.91
C GLU A 44 -23.31 12.07 4.25
N CYS A 45 -21.98 12.07 4.36
CA CYS A 45 -21.28 11.73 5.58
C CYS A 45 -21.58 12.74 6.70
N GLY A 46 -21.57 14.04 6.38
CA GLY A 46 -21.90 15.08 7.35
C GLY A 46 -23.34 14.98 7.87
N LEU A 47 -24.29 14.64 7.01
CA LEU A 47 -25.69 14.38 7.39
C LEU A 47 -25.82 13.12 8.26
N SER A 48 -25.22 12.01 7.82
CA SER A 48 -25.32 10.72 8.50
C SER A 48 -24.66 10.71 9.88
N MET A 49 -23.58 11.48 10.04
CA MET A 49 -22.83 11.57 11.30
C MET A 49 -23.32 12.72 12.20
N ASN A 50 -24.32 13.48 11.78
CA ASN A 50 -24.76 14.73 12.44
C ASN A 50 -23.58 15.68 12.74
N LYS A 51 -22.64 15.75 11.80
CA LYS A 51 -21.40 16.53 11.88
C LYS A 51 -21.08 17.09 10.49
N PRO A 52 -21.75 18.19 10.08
CA PRO A 52 -21.52 18.79 8.77
C PRO A 52 -20.04 19.12 8.56
N VAL A 53 -19.56 18.86 7.35
CA VAL A 53 -18.21 19.28 6.94
C VAL A 53 -18.11 20.80 6.99
N LYS A 54 -17.06 21.30 7.66
CA LYS A 54 -16.76 22.73 7.72
C LYS A 54 -16.25 23.20 6.36
N GLN A 55 -16.71 24.36 5.91
CA GLN A 55 -16.27 24.92 4.62
C GLN A 55 -14.75 25.19 4.63
N GLU A 56 -14.21 25.62 5.78
CA GLU A 56 -12.79 25.90 5.94
C GLU A 56 -11.92 24.63 5.76
N ASP A 57 -12.42 23.48 6.19
CA ASP A 57 -11.75 22.19 6.00
C ASP A 57 -11.73 21.81 4.52
N ALA A 58 -12.85 22.00 3.81
CA ALA A 58 -12.94 21.75 2.38
C ALA A 58 -12.03 22.68 1.56
N ASP A 59 -11.99 23.96 1.92
CA ASP A 59 -11.14 24.96 1.28
C ASP A 59 -9.65 24.65 1.51
N GLU A 60 -9.27 24.19 2.71
CA GLU A 60 -7.91 23.76 3.00
C GLU A 60 -7.49 22.56 2.15
N ILE A 61 -8.34 21.52 2.04
CA ILE A 61 -8.04 20.35 1.19
C ILE A 61 -7.84 20.79 -0.26
N LEU A 62 -8.74 21.61 -0.79
CA LEU A 62 -8.65 22.08 -2.18
C LEU A 62 -7.35 22.88 -2.42
N ARG A 63 -6.99 23.78 -1.49
CA ARG A 63 -5.76 24.56 -1.55
C ARG A 63 -4.50 23.68 -1.48
N ARG A 64 -4.53 22.60 -0.72
CA ARG A 64 -3.40 21.68 -0.49
C ARG A 64 -3.41 20.45 -1.40
N LEU A 65 -4.37 20.32 -2.32
CA LEU A 65 -4.49 19.12 -3.17
C LEU A 65 -3.20 18.79 -3.93
N ASN A 66 -2.54 19.81 -4.50
CA ASN A 66 -1.26 19.64 -5.21
C ASN A 66 -0.10 19.25 -4.28
N GLU A 67 -0.13 19.70 -3.03
CA GLU A 67 0.87 19.31 -2.01
C GLU A 67 0.76 17.81 -1.72
N PHE A 68 -0.47 17.32 -1.46
CA PHE A 68 -0.72 15.89 -1.22
C PHE A 68 -0.42 15.04 -2.46
N GLN A 69 -0.78 15.51 -3.66
CA GLN A 69 -0.47 14.80 -4.90
C GLN A 69 1.04 14.68 -5.09
N LYS A 70 1.78 15.78 -4.92
CA LYS A 70 3.25 15.77 -5.04
C LYS A 70 3.90 14.85 -4.01
N LEU A 71 3.39 14.84 -2.78
CA LEU A 71 3.86 13.94 -1.73
C LEU A 71 3.63 12.48 -2.12
N TRP A 72 2.45 12.14 -2.63
CA TRP A 72 2.16 10.81 -3.15
C TRP A 72 3.06 10.44 -4.34
N ASP A 73 3.19 11.31 -5.34
CA ASP A 73 4.00 11.05 -6.54
C ASP A 73 5.48 10.79 -6.19
N THR A 74 5.95 11.36 -5.09
CA THR A 74 7.31 11.15 -4.59
C THR A 74 7.46 9.83 -3.84
N GLU A 75 6.59 9.55 -2.87
CA GLU A 75 6.76 8.42 -1.94
C GLU A 75 6.00 7.17 -2.40
N GLY A 76 4.76 7.32 -2.85
CA GLY A 76 3.82 6.25 -3.19
C GLY A 76 4.37 5.22 -4.18
N PRO A 77 4.97 5.63 -5.32
CA PRO A 77 5.59 4.70 -6.25
C PRO A 77 6.69 3.83 -5.62
N VAL A 78 7.40 4.31 -4.59
CA VAL A 78 8.45 3.54 -3.91
C VAL A 78 7.81 2.45 -3.04
N TYR A 79 6.75 2.76 -2.27
CA TYR A 79 5.98 1.77 -1.52
C TYR A 79 5.42 0.68 -2.44
N LEU A 80 4.75 1.09 -3.52
CA LEU A 80 4.14 0.16 -4.48
C LEU A 80 5.21 -0.70 -5.17
N LYS A 81 6.29 -0.11 -5.70
CA LYS A 81 7.37 -0.91 -6.32
C LYS A 81 7.96 -1.90 -5.34
N THR A 82 8.14 -1.52 -4.07
CA THR A 82 8.70 -2.42 -3.04
C THR A 82 7.78 -3.62 -2.83
N ALA A 83 6.47 -3.39 -2.69
CA ALA A 83 5.48 -4.45 -2.56
C ALA A 83 5.43 -5.34 -3.81
N LEU A 84 5.25 -4.75 -4.99
CA LEU A 84 5.03 -5.50 -6.23
C LEU A 84 6.29 -6.26 -6.70
N ASN A 85 7.49 -5.73 -6.46
CA ASN A 85 8.75 -6.44 -6.73
C ASN A 85 8.95 -7.63 -5.79
N GLU A 86 8.47 -7.54 -4.56
CA GLU A 86 8.53 -8.66 -3.62
C GLU A 86 7.54 -9.75 -4.02
N ILE A 87 6.28 -9.38 -4.29
CA ILE A 87 5.20 -10.35 -4.53
C ILE A 87 5.23 -10.91 -5.96
N ARG A 88 5.77 -10.16 -6.93
CA ARG A 88 5.81 -10.52 -8.36
C ARG A 88 4.44 -10.74 -9.00
N LEU A 89 3.38 -10.20 -8.39
CA LEU A 89 2.06 -10.11 -9.02
C LEU A 89 1.84 -8.69 -9.54
N PRO A 90 1.33 -8.54 -10.79
CA PRO A 90 0.99 -7.23 -11.32
C PRO A 90 -0.18 -6.62 -10.54
N PHE A 91 -0.18 -5.30 -10.40
CA PHE A 91 -1.33 -4.59 -9.89
C PHE A 91 -2.49 -4.64 -10.92
N PRO A 92 -3.76 -4.84 -10.51
CA PRO A 92 -4.86 -5.07 -11.45
C PRO A 92 -5.26 -3.85 -12.30
N TYR A 93 -4.80 -2.65 -11.95
CA TYR A 93 -5.13 -1.40 -12.63
C TYR A 93 -3.87 -0.65 -13.06
N LYS A 94 -3.97 0.09 -14.16
CA LYS A 94 -2.91 1.03 -14.61
C LYS A 94 -3.03 2.38 -13.92
N GLU A 95 -4.24 2.76 -13.56
CA GLU A 95 -4.60 4.06 -12.99
C GLU A 95 -5.71 3.87 -11.96
N MET A 96 -5.71 4.68 -10.91
CA MET A 96 -6.79 4.75 -9.93
C MET A 96 -7.01 6.19 -9.49
N GLN A 97 -8.19 6.48 -8.97
CA GLN A 97 -8.50 7.74 -8.30
C GLN A 97 -8.67 7.50 -6.81
N ALA A 98 -8.04 8.34 -5.99
CA ALA A 98 -8.27 8.40 -4.55
C ALA A 98 -9.05 9.67 -4.24
N THR A 99 -10.28 9.52 -3.77
CA THR A 99 -11.11 10.66 -3.40
C THR A 99 -10.71 11.15 -2.01
N LEU A 100 -10.36 12.42 -1.89
CA LEU A 100 -10.16 13.06 -0.61
C LEU A 100 -11.50 13.52 -0.04
N THR A 101 -11.56 13.72 1.26
CA THR A 101 -12.79 14.06 1.99
C THR A 101 -12.44 14.80 3.28
N ALA A 102 -13.24 15.80 3.61
CA ALA A 102 -13.13 16.53 4.87
C ALA A 102 -13.95 15.87 6.00
N CYS A 103 -14.80 14.89 5.68
CA CYS A 103 -15.57 14.18 6.69
C CYS A 103 -14.64 13.39 7.64
N ASP A 104 -14.99 13.40 8.93
CA ASP A 104 -14.26 12.69 9.98
C ASP A 104 -14.72 11.24 10.07
N PHE A 105 -14.31 10.42 9.09
CA PHE A 105 -14.60 8.99 9.06
C PHE A 105 -13.33 8.16 8.81
N THR A 106 -13.45 6.84 8.89
CA THR A 106 -12.36 5.90 8.64
C THR A 106 -12.15 5.68 7.15
N ALA A 107 -10.89 5.65 6.69
CA ALA A 107 -10.57 5.43 5.29
C ALA A 107 -11.23 4.18 4.69
N MET A 108 -11.45 4.21 3.38
CA MET A 108 -12.07 3.13 2.63
C MET A 108 -11.26 2.80 1.39
N SER A 109 -11.16 1.52 1.07
CA SER A 109 -10.45 1.01 -0.10
C SER A 109 -11.34 0.73 -1.32
N SER A 110 -12.66 0.72 -1.15
CA SER A 110 -13.61 0.40 -2.23
C SER A 110 -14.97 1.07 -1.98
N PRO A 111 -15.23 2.26 -2.55
CA PRO A 111 -14.31 3.09 -3.35
C PRO A 111 -13.12 3.61 -2.53
N LEU A 112 -12.02 3.97 -3.19
CA LEU A 112 -10.81 4.51 -2.55
C LEU A 112 -11.07 5.94 -2.06
N ILE A 113 -11.30 6.10 -0.76
CA ILE A 113 -11.57 7.40 -0.11
C ILE A 113 -10.66 7.60 1.10
N ILE A 114 -9.97 8.74 1.14
CA ILE A 114 -8.97 9.07 2.17
C ILE A 114 -9.42 10.27 3.02
N PRO A 115 -9.72 10.07 4.32
CA PRO A 115 -10.12 11.14 5.23
C PRO A 115 -8.96 12.08 5.52
N MET A 116 -9.17 13.35 5.20
CA MET A 116 -8.14 14.38 5.36
C MET A 116 -8.20 15.07 6.71
N LYS A 117 -9.28 14.88 7.50
CA LYS A 117 -9.53 15.62 8.74
C LYS A 117 -8.32 15.69 9.68
N ASN A 118 -7.60 14.59 9.81
CA ASN A 118 -6.41 14.49 10.68
C ASN A 118 -5.14 15.13 10.10
N PHE A 119 -5.16 15.66 8.88
CA PHE A 119 -4.04 16.36 8.24
C PHE A 119 -4.28 17.86 8.06
N LEU A 120 -5.46 18.34 8.46
CA LEU A 120 -5.85 19.74 8.35
C LEU A 120 -5.40 20.54 9.58
N SER A 121 -5.26 21.84 9.41
CA SER A 121 -4.94 22.78 10.48
C SER A 121 -5.95 22.79 11.63
N SER A 122 -7.19 22.34 11.36
CA SER A 122 -8.27 22.26 12.35
C SER A 122 -8.27 20.99 13.20
N ALA A 123 -7.35 20.06 12.96
CA ALA A 123 -7.26 18.82 13.73
C ALA A 123 -6.79 19.10 15.17
N GLU A 124 -7.42 18.48 16.17
CA GLU A 124 -6.97 18.57 17.56
C GLU A 124 -5.57 17.96 17.73
N LYS A 125 -5.31 16.86 17.03
CA LYS A 125 -4.03 16.14 17.01
C LYS A 125 -3.64 15.83 15.57
N PRO A 126 -3.08 16.81 14.85
CA PRO A 126 -2.72 16.61 13.45
C PRO A 126 -1.70 15.48 13.31
N ARG A 127 -1.95 14.59 12.35
CA ARG A 127 -1.00 13.57 11.95
C ARG A 127 0.17 14.21 11.22
N PRO A 128 1.38 13.66 11.36
CA PRO A 128 2.50 14.12 10.57
C PRO A 128 2.22 13.87 9.10
N LEU A 129 2.63 14.81 8.24
CA LEU A 129 2.34 14.77 6.81
C LEU A 129 2.90 13.51 6.13
N TRP A 130 4.04 13.00 6.61
CA TRP A 130 4.65 11.76 6.11
C TRP A 130 3.79 10.51 6.27
N ALA A 131 2.76 10.53 7.13
CA ALA A 131 1.84 9.39 7.30
C ALA A 131 0.84 9.28 6.15
N PHE A 132 0.63 10.34 5.37
CA PHE A 132 -0.35 10.35 4.27
C PHE A 132 -0.06 9.29 3.19
N PRO A 133 1.17 9.17 2.63
CA PRO A 133 1.47 8.13 1.65
C PRO A 133 1.30 6.71 2.19
N GLU A 134 1.60 6.49 3.47
CA GLU A 134 1.45 5.18 4.10
C GLU A 134 -0.04 4.79 4.19
N ILE A 135 -0.90 5.68 4.67
CA ILE A 135 -2.35 5.43 4.75
C ILE A 135 -2.94 5.18 3.35
N LEU A 136 -2.55 5.96 2.35
CA LEU A 136 -3.00 5.73 0.98
C LEU A 136 -2.49 4.39 0.44
N PHE A 137 -1.24 4.02 0.74
CA PHE A 137 -0.70 2.71 0.39
C PHE A 137 -1.50 1.57 1.05
N HIS A 138 -1.83 1.67 2.34
CA HIS A 138 -2.66 0.71 3.07
C HIS A 138 -3.99 0.45 2.34
N GLU A 139 -4.72 1.52 2.01
CA GLU A 139 -6.01 1.40 1.31
C GLU A 139 -5.89 0.81 -0.11
N ILE A 140 -4.80 1.13 -0.82
CA ILE A 140 -4.52 0.54 -2.13
C ILE A 140 -4.22 -0.97 -2.00
N MET A 141 -3.56 -1.40 -0.91
CA MET A 141 -3.24 -2.81 -0.70
C MET A 141 -4.48 -3.68 -0.49
N HIS A 142 -5.56 -3.17 0.09
CA HIS A 142 -6.85 -3.89 0.13
C HIS A 142 -7.36 -4.27 -1.26
N THR A 143 -7.13 -3.42 -2.27
CA THR A 143 -7.45 -3.73 -3.67
C THR A 143 -6.51 -4.79 -4.23
N TYR A 144 -5.22 -4.68 -3.94
CA TYR A 144 -4.20 -5.61 -4.42
C TYR A 144 -4.39 -7.04 -3.87
N THR A 145 -4.71 -7.16 -2.58
CA THR A 145 -4.87 -8.44 -1.89
C THR A 145 -6.19 -9.12 -2.16
N ARG A 146 -7.18 -8.43 -2.75
CA ARG A 146 -8.53 -8.98 -2.99
C ARG A 146 -8.51 -10.31 -3.75
N SER A 147 -7.58 -10.48 -4.69
CA SER A 147 -7.46 -11.71 -5.50
C SER A 147 -7.18 -12.96 -4.67
N VAL A 148 -6.69 -12.82 -3.44
CA VAL A 148 -6.33 -13.97 -2.59
C VAL A 148 -7.37 -14.30 -1.53
N TYR A 149 -8.45 -13.50 -1.41
CA TYR A 149 -9.38 -13.61 -0.29
C TYR A 149 -10.09 -14.96 -0.22
N GLU A 150 -10.56 -15.45 -1.36
CA GLU A 150 -11.31 -16.72 -1.46
C GLU A 150 -10.42 -17.97 -1.30
N VAL A 151 -9.13 -17.83 -1.59
CA VAL A 151 -8.20 -18.97 -1.69
C VAL A 151 -7.11 -18.95 -0.63
N SER A 152 -7.16 -17.99 0.31
CA SER A 152 -6.16 -17.85 1.36
C SER A 152 -6.38 -18.87 2.47
N ALA A 153 -5.40 -19.75 2.65
CA ALA A 153 -5.30 -20.66 3.78
C ALA A 153 -5.22 -19.89 5.11
N MET A 154 -4.55 -18.73 5.14
CA MET A 154 -4.51 -17.90 6.35
C MET A 154 -5.88 -17.35 6.71
N ARG A 155 -6.66 -16.86 5.74
CA ARG A 155 -8.04 -16.42 6.01
C ARG A 155 -8.95 -17.58 6.41
N GLN A 156 -8.76 -18.76 5.83
CA GLN A 156 -9.49 -19.98 6.24
C GLN A 156 -9.14 -20.39 7.68
N LYS A 157 -7.86 -20.35 8.08
CA LYS A 157 -7.40 -20.62 9.44
C LYS A 157 -8.06 -19.69 10.46
N TYR A 158 -8.22 -18.42 10.09
CA TYR A 158 -8.82 -17.38 10.94
C TYR A 158 -10.29 -17.10 10.60
N ALA A 159 -11.01 -18.02 9.94
CA ALA A 159 -12.35 -17.76 9.40
C ALA A 159 -13.41 -17.37 10.46
N SER A 160 -13.16 -17.62 11.75
CA SER A 160 -14.01 -17.17 12.86
C SER A 160 -13.78 -15.74 13.32
N GLU A 161 -12.72 -15.08 12.84
CA GLU A 161 -12.43 -13.67 13.16
C GLU A 161 -13.40 -12.73 12.42
N PRO A 162 -13.66 -11.52 12.96
CA PRO A 162 -14.48 -10.52 12.28
C PRO A 162 -13.96 -10.17 10.87
N ALA A 163 -14.86 -9.80 9.97
CA ALA A 163 -14.50 -9.44 8.59
C ALA A 163 -13.43 -8.33 8.52
N VAL A 164 -13.46 -7.37 9.45
CA VAL A 164 -12.43 -6.32 9.56
C VAL A 164 -11.06 -6.94 9.84
N VAL A 165 -10.93 -7.87 10.79
CA VAL A 165 -9.66 -8.55 11.06
C VAL A 165 -9.16 -9.27 9.80
N LEU A 166 -10.03 -10.10 9.20
CA LEU A 166 -9.70 -10.87 8.00
C LEU A 166 -9.20 -10.00 6.84
N ASN A 167 -9.86 -8.86 6.60
CA ASN A 167 -9.51 -7.95 5.51
C ASN A 167 -8.18 -7.22 5.73
N HIS A 168 -7.68 -7.15 6.97
CA HIS A 168 -6.44 -6.47 7.28
C HIS A 168 -5.20 -7.38 7.35
N LEU A 169 -5.36 -8.71 7.40
CA LEU A 169 -4.23 -9.63 7.57
C LEU A 169 -3.14 -9.46 6.49
N HIS A 170 -3.48 -9.65 5.21
CA HIS A 170 -2.49 -9.51 4.12
C HIS A 170 -2.03 -8.07 3.91
N VAL A 171 -2.91 -7.11 4.16
CA VAL A 171 -2.61 -5.67 4.02
C VAL A 171 -1.55 -5.25 5.02
N MET A 172 -1.75 -5.55 6.31
CA MET A 172 -0.79 -5.23 7.36
C MET A 172 0.53 -6.00 7.20
N ALA A 173 0.48 -7.24 6.66
CA ALA A 173 1.70 -7.98 6.35
C ALA A 173 2.53 -7.31 5.24
N LEU A 174 1.88 -6.78 4.19
CA LEU A 174 2.53 -6.00 3.14
C LEU A 174 3.10 -4.69 3.68
N GLU A 175 2.34 -3.99 4.51
CA GLU A 175 2.76 -2.74 5.16
C GLU A 175 4.02 -2.94 6.00
N LYS A 176 4.03 -3.92 6.90
CA LYS A 176 5.22 -4.28 7.69
C LYS A 176 6.40 -4.63 6.79
N MET A 177 6.20 -5.52 5.81
CA MET A 177 7.26 -5.94 4.90
C MET A 177 7.89 -4.76 4.16
N VAL A 178 7.07 -3.86 3.60
CA VAL A 178 7.54 -2.71 2.83
C VAL A 178 8.33 -1.75 3.70
N LEU A 179 7.84 -1.42 4.90
CA LEU A 179 8.52 -0.51 5.82
C LEU A 179 9.88 -1.05 6.28
N LEU A 180 9.95 -2.35 6.58
CA LEU A 180 11.22 -3.00 6.94
C LEU A 180 12.20 -2.99 5.75
N LYS A 181 11.76 -3.32 4.54
CA LYS A 181 12.63 -3.31 3.35
C LYS A 181 13.13 -1.93 2.96
N MET A 182 12.33 -0.89 3.23
CA MET A 182 12.69 0.50 2.99
C MET A 182 13.47 1.13 4.16
N ASN A 183 13.74 0.37 5.23
CA ASN A 183 14.35 0.86 6.47
C ASN A 183 13.63 2.09 7.07
N LYS A 184 12.30 2.16 6.93
CA LYS A 184 11.46 3.25 7.49
C LYS A 184 11.04 2.92 8.93
N THR A 185 12.03 2.76 9.82
CA THR A 185 11.83 2.29 11.20
C THR A 185 10.99 3.25 12.06
N GLU A 186 11.06 4.56 11.84
CA GLU A 186 10.24 5.55 12.55
C GLU A 186 8.74 5.38 12.23
N ILE A 187 8.41 5.26 10.94
CA ILE A 187 7.02 5.04 10.49
C ILE A 187 6.50 3.70 11.01
N TYR A 188 7.32 2.65 10.92
CA TYR A 188 6.99 1.34 11.47
C TYR A 188 6.70 1.40 12.98
N SER A 189 7.53 2.07 13.76
CA SER A 189 7.33 2.24 15.21
C SER A 189 6.03 2.99 15.52
N TRP A 190 5.75 4.06 14.78
CA TRP A 190 4.51 4.81 14.92
C TRP A 190 3.27 3.96 14.61
N LEU A 191 3.32 3.14 13.55
CA LEU A 191 2.24 2.22 13.18
C LEU A 191 2.05 1.10 14.19
N ASP A 192 3.12 0.46 14.65
CA ASP A 192 3.03 -0.59 15.67
C ASP A 192 2.34 -0.06 16.93
N ASN A 193 2.76 1.12 17.41
CA ASN A 193 2.10 1.78 18.54
C ASN A 193 0.63 2.11 18.24
N ARG A 194 0.32 2.63 17.04
CA ARG A 194 -1.04 2.98 16.63
C ARG A 194 -1.96 1.76 16.58
N TYR A 195 -1.52 0.64 16.00
CA TYR A 195 -2.33 -0.57 15.91
C TYR A 195 -2.53 -1.24 17.26
N ARG A 196 -1.51 -1.26 18.12
CA ARG A 196 -1.61 -1.85 19.48
C ARG A 196 -2.57 -1.09 20.40
N ASN A 197 -2.73 0.21 20.18
CA ASN A 197 -3.58 1.10 20.97
C ASN A 197 -4.83 1.59 20.23
N GLY A 198 -5.10 1.04 19.04
CA GLY A 198 -6.19 1.43 18.17
C GLY A 198 -7.50 0.69 18.47
N ILE A 199 -8.35 0.59 17.44
CA ILE A 199 -9.59 -0.19 17.56
C ILE A 199 -9.29 -1.70 17.70
N PRO A 200 -10.12 -2.46 18.44
CA PRO A 200 -9.84 -3.86 18.76
C PRO A 200 -9.54 -4.76 17.56
N GLU A 201 -10.23 -4.56 16.44
CA GLU A 201 -10.08 -5.36 15.23
C GLU A 201 -8.71 -5.13 14.56
N TYR A 202 -8.24 -3.89 14.54
CA TYR A 202 -6.92 -3.55 13.99
C TYR A 202 -5.81 -4.08 14.88
N LYS A 203 -5.97 -3.94 16.19
CA LYS A 203 -5.07 -4.54 17.18
C LYS A 203 -4.97 -6.05 16.98
N ARG A 204 -6.10 -6.73 16.79
CA ARG A 204 -6.16 -8.18 16.62
C ARG A 204 -5.51 -8.63 15.31
N ALA A 205 -5.80 -7.95 14.18
CA ALA A 205 -5.14 -8.23 12.91
C ALA A 205 -3.61 -8.05 13.01
N TRP A 206 -3.17 -6.97 13.65
CA TRP A 206 -1.75 -6.70 13.85
C TRP A 206 -1.09 -7.74 14.75
N GLU A 207 -1.71 -8.15 15.86
CA GLU A 207 -1.21 -9.23 16.72
C GLU A 207 -1.00 -10.54 15.94
N ILE A 208 -1.97 -10.94 15.12
CA ILE A 208 -1.86 -12.15 14.29
C ILE A 208 -0.66 -12.05 13.35
N VAL A 209 -0.53 -10.93 12.62
CA VAL A 209 0.53 -10.71 11.63
C VAL A 209 1.91 -10.52 12.27
N ASN A 210 1.97 -9.80 13.38
CA ASN A 210 3.22 -9.33 13.96
C ASN A 210 3.79 -10.29 15.01
N ASP A 211 2.93 -10.86 15.86
CA ASP A 211 3.32 -11.54 17.09
C ASP A 211 3.06 -13.06 17.03
N ILE A 212 2.04 -13.52 16.29
CA ILE A 212 1.63 -14.94 16.25
C ILE A 212 2.22 -15.68 15.05
N GLU A 213 1.94 -15.22 13.83
CA GLU A 213 2.32 -15.97 12.61
C GLU A 213 3.62 -15.46 11.98
N GLY A 214 3.90 -14.17 12.11
CA GLY A 214 4.90 -13.47 11.31
C GLY A 214 4.36 -13.06 9.94
N TYR A 215 4.80 -11.89 9.46
CA TYR A 215 4.32 -11.33 8.19
C TYR A 215 4.74 -12.18 6.99
N GLU A 216 5.86 -12.89 7.12
CA GLU A 216 6.47 -13.73 6.08
C GLU A 216 5.53 -14.83 5.60
N VAL A 217 4.68 -15.37 6.47
CA VAL A 217 3.69 -16.40 6.13
C VAL A 217 2.67 -15.86 5.12
N PHE A 218 2.15 -14.65 5.36
CA PHE A 218 1.20 -13.98 4.47
C PHE A 218 1.88 -13.56 3.14
N ILE A 219 3.11 -13.07 3.20
CA ILE A 219 3.89 -12.71 2.00
C ILE A 219 4.15 -13.94 1.13
N LYS A 220 4.52 -15.08 1.74
CA LYS A 220 4.71 -16.34 1.02
C LYS A 220 3.41 -16.78 0.32
N GLU A 221 2.28 -16.68 1.00
CA GLU A 221 0.98 -17.00 0.40
C GLU A 221 0.68 -16.13 -0.83
N LEU A 222 0.88 -14.81 -0.74
CA LEU A 222 0.71 -13.91 -1.88
C LEU A 222 1.59 -14.32 -3.07
N LYS A 223 2.87 -14.64 -2.83
CA LYS A 223 3.80 -15.10 -3.88
C LYS A 223 3.33 -16.38 -4.58
N THR A 224 2.71 -17.32 -3.85
CA THR A 224 2.26 -18.59 -4.46
C THR A 224 1.10 -18.44 -5.45
N GLN A 225 0.41 -17.29 -5.46
CA GLN A 225 -0.64 -17.05 -6.46
C GLN A 225 -0.07 -16.83 -7.86
N GLN A 226 1.22 -16.49 -7.98
CA GLN A 226 1.87 -16.32 -9.27
C GLN A 226 1.91 -17.63 -10.06
N SER A 227 2.07 -18.78 -9.39
CA SER A 227 2.18 -20.08 -10.06
C SER A 227 0.84 -20.69 -10.48
N ARG A 228 -0.28 -20.03 -10.18
CA ARG A 228 -1.63 -20.52 -10.53
C ARG A 228 -2.18 -19.89 -11.80
N LYS A 229 -1.45 -18.95 -12.42
CA LYS A 229 -1.77 -18.35 -13.72
C LYS A 229 -0.87 -18.96 -14.79
#